data_AF-J9FSA9-F1
#
_entry.id   AF-J9FSA9-F1
#
_cell.length_a   1.000
_cell.length_b   1.000
_cell.length_c   1.000
_cell.angle_alpha   90.00
_cell.angle_beta   90.00
_cell.angle_gamma   90.00
#
_symmetry.space_group_name_H-M   'P 1'
#
loop_
_entity.id
_entity.type
_entity.pdbx_description
1 polymer ?
#
loop_
_entity_poly.entity_id
_entity_poly.type
_entity_poly.pdbx_seq_one_letter_code
_entity_poly.pdbx_strand_id
1 'polypeptide(L)'
;MPGGKVYPWIADVRRATPGVGLISPPPHHDIYSIEDLAELIFDLKNANPEARVSVKLVAEAGVGTIATGVAKGGADKILISGSNGGTGAAPRDSIYHAGLPLELGLSEAQQTLLYNGLRSRVVLEADGKLLTGRDVAVAALLGAEEFGFATMPLVSMGCLMQRDCQQDTCPAGICTQNQELRRQFHAKPEHVVNFMLFIAEDLRRIMASSASARWTRWWGTRVPRPAQPSRATGSPRPSTSPRSSARPTNVYGKGVPGAAGR
;
A
#
# COMPACT_ATOMS: atom_id res chain seq x y z
N MET A 1 -0.19 13.66 14.42
CA MET A 1 1.18 13.79 14.97
C MET A 1 1.11 14.39 16.36
N PRO A 2 1.68 13.73 17.39
CA PRO A 2 1.65 14.23 18.77
C PRO A 2 2.33 15.60 18.91
N GLY A 3 1.78 16.46 19.78
CA GLY A 3 2.28 17.82 20.00
C GLY A 3 3.74 17.87 20.43
N GLY A 4 4.18 16.91 21.26
CA GLY A 4 5.58 16.76 21.66
C GLY A 4 6.56 16.51 20.51
N LYS A 5 6.08 16.18 19.29
CA LYS A 5 6.88 16.04 18.08
C LYS A 5 6.75 17.23 17.12
N VAL A 6 6.01 18.26 17.48
CA VAL A 6 5.77 19.44 16.64
C VAL A 6 6.76 20.53 17.04
N TYR A 7 8.03 20.30 16.73
CA TYR A 7 9.12 21.25 17.00
C TYR A 7 9.00 22.48 16.07
N PRO A 8 9.64 23.62 16.39
CA PRO A 8 9.50 24.85 15.60
C PRO A 8 9.72 24.67 14.09
N TRP A 9 10.73 23.89 13.69
CA TRP A 9 11.01 23.62 12.27
C TRP A 9 9.96 22.72 11.59
N ILE A 10 9.30 21.84 12.34
CA ILE A 10 8.17 21.05 11.83
C ILE A 10 6.93 21.93 11.69
N ALA A 11 6.71 22.80 12.68
CA ALA A 11 5.59 23.74 12.70
C ALA A 11 5.71 24.73 11.54
N ASP A 12 6.90 25.25 11.27
CA ASP A 12 7.20 26.13 10.14
C ASP A 12 6.87 25.47 8.79
N VAL A 13 7.41 24.27 8.53
CA VAL A 13 7.12 23.50 7.30
C VAL A 13 5.62 23.22 7.12
N ARG A 14 4.89 23.03 8.22
CA ARG A 14 3.45 22.71 8.20
C ARG A 14 2.54 23.93 8.36
N ARG A 15 3.10 25.14 8.48
CA ARG A 15 2.37 26.38 8.79
C ARG A 15 1.45 26.21 10.00
N ALA A 16 1.97 25.60 11.05
CA ALA A 16 1.27 25.23 12.26
C ALA A 16 1.90 25.87 13.50
N THR A 17 1.26 25.69 14.67
CA THR A 17 1.77 26.19 15.95
C THR A 17 2.71 25.16 16.60
N PRO A 18 3.94 25.54 17.00
CA PRO A 18 4.85 24.65 17.73
C PRO A 18 4.19 24.06 19.00
N GLY A 19 4.44 22.78 19.25
CA GLY A 19 3.93 22.05 20.42
C GLY A 19 2.45 21.63 20.35
N VAL A 20 1.67 22.11 19.38
CA VAL A 20 0.26 21.77 19.23
C VAL A 20 0.10 20.49 18.43
N GLY A 21 -0.69 19.54 18.95
CA GLY A 21 -0.96 18.27 18.28
C GLY A 21 -1.65 18.47 16.93
N LEU A 22 -1.15 17.81 15.88
CA LEU A 22 -1.68 17.91 14.53
C LEU A 22 -2.48 16.65 14.20
N ILE A 23 -3.80 16.72 14.36
CA ILE A 23 -4.73 15.68 13.92
C ILE A 23 -5.31 16.15 12.59
N SER A 24 -5.01 15.44 11.51
CA SER A 24 -5.59 15.74 10.21
C SER A 24 -7.10 15.40 10.21
N PRO A 25 -7.94 16.20 9.52
CA PRO A 25 -9.31 15.79 9.25
C PRO A 25 -9.34 14.41 8.57
N PRO A 26 -10.29 13.52 8.95
CA PRO A 26 -10.38 12.20 8.32
C PRO A 26 -10.66 12.26 6.80
N PRO A 27 -11.59 13.09 6.28
CA PRO A 27 -11.76 13.25 4.85
C PRO A 27 -10.86 14.37 4.30
N HIS A 28 -10.52 14.26 3.02
CA HIS A 28 -10.18 15.45 2.25
C HIS A 28 -11.44 16.28 2.06
N HIS A 29 -11.41 17.54 2.47
CA HIS A 29 -12.58 18.43 2.38
C HIS A 29 -12.97 18.81 0.94
N ASP A 30 -12.12 18.45 -0.02
CA ASP A 30 -12.36 18.66 -1.46
C ASP A 30 -12.69 17.34 -2.17
N ILE A 31 -13.01 16.27 -1.43
CA ILE A 31 -13.37 14.95 -1.99
C ILE A 31 -14.54 14.35 -1.21
N TYR A 32 -15.76 14.64 -1.65
CA TYR A 32 -16.98 14.04 -1.12
C TYR A 32 -17.62 13.02 -2.06
N SER A 33 -17.24 13.04 -3.34
CA SER A 33 -17.67 12.09 -4.35
C SER A 33 -16.53 11.67 -5.30
N ILE A 34 -16.85 10.77 -6.24
CA ILE A 34 -15.87 10.33 -7.24
C ILE A 34 -15.59 11.42 -8.28
N GLU A 35 -16.56 12.31 -8.51
CA GLU A 35 -16.43 13.47 -9.38
C GLU A 35 -15.47 14.50 -8.77
N ASP A 36 -15.57 14.76 -7.47
CA ASP A 36 -14.65 15.64 -6.75
C ASP A 36 -13.20 15.12 -6.80
N LEU A 37 -13.01 13.80 -6.67
CA LEU A 37 -11.70 13.18 -6.85
C LEU A 37 -11.15 13.42 -8.26
N ALA A 38 -12.01 13.32 -9.29
CA ALA A 38 -11.60 13.58 -10.66
C ALA A 38 -11.21 15.06 -10.89
N GLU A 39 -11.92 15.99 -10.26
CA GLU A 39 -11.57 17.42 -10.26
C GLU A 39 -10.22 17.65 -9.58
N LEU A 40 -9.97 17.06 -8.41
CA LEU A 40 -8.68 17.16 -7.76
C LEU A 40 -7.54 16.57 -8.62
N ILE A 41 -7.77 15.43 -9.27
CA ILE A 41 -6.78 14.85 -10.20
C ILE A 41 -6.51 15.81 -11.37
N PHE A 42 -7.55 16.43 -11.91
CA PHE A 42 -7.44 17.42 -12.98
C PHE A 42 -6.62 18.63 -12.52
N ASP A 43 -6.91 19.19 -11.35
CA ASP A 43 -6.18 20.32 -10.78
C ASP A 43 -4.70 20.00 -10.57
N LEU A 44 -4.38 18.81 -10.04
CA LEU A 44 -3.00 18.36 -9.86
C LEU A 44 -2.24 18.26 -11.18
N LYS A 45 -2.89 17.75 -12.24
CA LYS A 45 -2.29 17.65 -13.58
C LYS A 45 -2.14 19.02 -14.25
N ASN A 46 -3.03 19.97 -14.00
CA ASN A 46 -2.87 21.34 -14.48
C ASN A 46 -1.74 22.08 -13.75
N ALA A 47 -1.61 21.86 -12.44
CA ALA A 47 -0.54 22.43 -11.65
C ALA A 47 0.84 21.86 -12.02
N ASN A 48 0.90 20.57 -12.39
CA ASN A 48 2.11 19.92 -12.86
C ASN A 48 1.81 18.86 -13.95
N PRO A 49 1.89 19.23 -15.24
CA PRO A 49 1.57 18.34 -16.36
C PRO A 49 2.46 17.10 -16.49
N GLU A 50 3.69 17.16 -15.96
CA GLU A 50 4.66 16.06 -16.03
C GLU A 50 4.49 15.05 -14.88
N ALA A 51 3.67 15.37 -13.87
CA ALA A 51 3.48 14.51 -12.71
C ALA A 51 2.45 13.40 -12.96
N ARG A 52 2.82 12.17 -12.58
CA ARG A 52 1.85 11.08 -12.42
C ARG A 52 1.06 11.27 -11.13
N VAL A 53 -0.26 11.17 -11.22
CA VAL A 53 -1.17 11.24 -10.06
C VAL A 53 -1.50 9.83 -9.59
N SER A 54 -1.19 9.56 -8.31
CA SER A 54 -1.46 8.28 -7.65
C SER A 54 -2.55 8.43 -6.60
N VAL A 55 -3.53 7.54 -6.62
CA VAL A 55 -4.55 7.45 -5.56
C VAL A 55 -4.25 6.25 -4.67
N LYS A 56 -4.07 6.49 -3.38
CA LYS A 56 -3.80 5.47 -2.38
C LYS A 56 -5.10 5.01 -1.73
N LEU A 57 -5.45 3.75 -1.95
CA LEU A 57 -6.61 3.09 -1.36
C LEU A 57 -6.15 2.03 -0.35
N VAL A 58 -6.97 1.76 0.65
CA VAL A 58 -6.77 0.62 1.56
C VAL A 58 -7.60 -0.56 1.06
N ALA A 59 -7.06 -1.76 1.17
CA ALA A 59 -7.77 -2.98 0.84
C ALA A 59 -9.01 -3.11 1.74
N GLU A 60 -10.17 -3.18 1.10
CA GLU A 60 -11.46 -3.47 1.71
C GLU A 60 -12.37 -4.13 0.67
N ALA A 61 -13.48 -4.72 1.12
CA ALA A 61 -14.46 -5.29 0.20
C ALA A 61 -15.12 -4.16 -0.60
N GLY A 62 -15.11 -4.25 -1.93
CA GLY A 62 -15.63 -3.20 -2.82
C GLY A 62 -14.56 -2.23 -3.34
N VAL A 63 -13.30 -2.36 -2.90
CA VAL A 63 -12.18 -1.54 -3.40
C VAL A 63 -12.02 -1.66 -4.92
N GLY A 64 -12.40 -2.79 -5.52
CA GLY A 64 -12.36 -2.95 -6.97
C GLY A 64 -13.30 -2.00 -7.71
N THR A 65 -14.50 -1.77 -7.17
CA THR A 65 -15.45 -0.79 -7.70
C THR A 65 -14.88 0.62 -7.60
N ILE A 66 -14.33 0.98 -6.44
CA ILE A 66 -13.69 2.28 -6.22
C ILE A 66 -12.53 2.48 -7.21
N ALA A 67 -11.68 1.48 -7.39
CA ALA A 67 -10.57 1.52 -8.33
C ALA A 67 -11.01 1.79 -9.78
N THR A 68 -12.19 1.29 -10.21
CA THR A 68 -12.71 1.63 -11.54
C THR A 68 -13.14 3.10 -11.65
N GLY A 69 -13.71 3.67 -10.58
CA GLY A 69 -14.02 5.10 -10.51
C GLY A 69 -12.74 5.93 -10.60
N VAL A 70 -11.73 5.58 -9.81
CA VAL A 70 -10.42 6.23 -9.79
C VAL A 70 -9.75 6.21 -11.17
N ALA A 71 -9.78 5.07 -11.86
CA ALA A 71 -9.23 4.95 -13.21
C ALA A 71 -10.00 5.81 -14.24
N LYS A 72 -11.32 5.97 -14.08
CA LYS A 72 -12.13 6.86 -14.93
C LYS A 72 -11.89 8.34 -14.62
N GLY A 73 -11.59 8.68 -13.37
CA GLY A 73 -11.21 10.02 -12.92
C GLY A 73 -9.82 10.48 -13.41
N GLY A 74 -9.10 9.65 -14.16
CA GLY A 74 -7.86 10.03 -14.83
C GLY A 74 -6.59 9.86 -14.00
N ALA A 75 -6.64 9.10 -12.90
CA ALA A 75 -5.44 8.71 -12.15
C ALA A 75 -4.49 7.89 -13.04
N ASP A 76 -3.18 8.07 -12.85
CA ASP A 76 -2.15 7.29 -13.58
C ASP A 76 -1.76 6.02 -12.81
N LYS A 77 -1.93 6.05 -11.48
CA LYS A 77 -1.59 4.95 -10.58
C LYS A 77 -2.64 4.76 -9.49
N ILE A 78 -2.89 3.50 -9.15
CA ILE A 78 -3.69 3.09 -8.00
C ILE A 78 -2.80 2.27 -7.09
N LEU A 79 -2.65 2.69 -5.84
CA LEU A 79 -1.95 1.94 -4.80
C LEU A 79 -2.99 1.24 -3.92
N ILE A 80 -2.85 -0.07 -3.72
CA ILE A 80 -3.64 -0.85 -2.77
C ILE A 80 -2.78 -1.17 -1.54
N SER A 81 -3.20 -0.68 -0.39
CA SER A 81 -2.56 -0.93 0.91
C SER A 81 -3.21 -2.05 1.68
N GLY A 82 -2.43 -3.02 2.15
CA GLY A 82 -2.90 -4.00 3.13
C GLY A 82 -3.13 -3.40 4.52
N SER A 83 -4.01 -4.03 5.31
CA SER A 83 -4.31 -3.67 6.71
C SER A 83 -3.11 -3.71 7.66
N ASN A 84 -2.05 -4.41 7.25
CA ASN A 84 -0.87 -4.63 8.08
C ASN A 84 0.18 -3.52 7.94
N GLY A 85 -0.11 -2.39 7.29
CA GLY A 85 0.81 -1.26 7.12
C GLY A 85 1.42 -0.71 8.42
N GLY A 86 2.54 0.02 8.29
CA GLY A 86 3.19 0.69 9.42
C GLY A 86 2.58 2.08 9.69
N THR A 87 2.63 2.53 10.94
CA THR A 87 2.24 3.89 11.33
C THR A 87 3.13 4.40 12.46
N GLY A 88 3.41 5.71 12.44
CA GLY A 88 4.13 6.37 13.54
C GLY A 88 3.23 6.73 14.73
N ALA A 89 1.91 6.82 14.52
CA ALA A 89 0.91 7.09 15.55
C ALA A 89 -0.49 6.77 15.00
N ALA A 90 -1.20 5.81 15.59
CA ALA A 90 -2.60 5.54 15.29
C ALA A 90 -3.30 4.92 16.52
N PRO A 91 -4.64 5.03 16.62
CA PRO A 91 -5.40 4.29 17.62
C PRO A 91 -5.16 2.79 17.48
N ARG A 92 -5.05 2.12 18.63
CA ARG A 92 -4.81 0.67 18.69
C ARG A 92 -5.90 -0.11 17.95
N ASP A 93 -7.15 0.31 18.12
CA ASP A 93 -8.30 -0.36 17.49
C ASP A 93 -8.19 -0.34 15.97
N SER A 94 -7.79 0.79 15.38
CA SER A 94 -7.58 0.88 13.92
C SER A 94 -6.48 -0.05 13.44
N ILE A 95 -5.37 -0.19 14.20
CA ILE A 95 -4.25 -1.06 13.83
C ILE A 95 -4.66 -2.53 13.75
N TYR A 96 -5.57 -2.98 14.62
CA TYR A 96 -5.97 -4.38 14.71
C TYR A 96 -7.29 -4.71 14.02
N HIS A 97 -8.14 -3.72 13.72
CA HIS A 97 -9.52 -3.94 13.29
C HIS A 97 -9.94 -3.19 12.02
N ALA A 98 -9.07 -2.36 11.41
CA ALA A 98 -9.40 -1.68 10.16
C ALA A 98 -8.63 -2.24 8.95
N GLY A 99 -9.33 -2.37 7.82
CA GLY A 99 -8.79 -2.85 6.54
C GLY A 99 -8.74 -4.37 6.40
N LEU A 100 -8.43 -4.82 5.19
CA LEU A 100 -8.28 -6.23 4.81
C LEU A 100 -6.84 -6.58 4.38
N PRO A 101 -6.50 -7.88 4.28
CA PRO A 101 -5.27 -8.33 3.67
C PRO A 101 -5.07 -7.80 2.25
N LEU A 102 -3.83 -7.45 1.91
CA LEU A 102 -3.43 -6.93 0.61
C LEU A 102 -3.89 -7.83 -0.53
N GLU A 103 -3.77 -9.15 -0.37
CA GLU A 103 -4.07 -10.12 -1.42
C GLU A 103 -5.53 -10.07 -1.87
N LEU A 104 -6.46 -9.79 -0.96
CA LEU A 104 -7.88 -9.66 -1.27
C LEU A 104 -8.14 -8.38 -2.05
N GLY A 105 -7.71 -7.22 -1.52
CA GLY A 105 -7.95 -5.94 -2.19
C GLY A 105 -7.25 -5.83 -3.54
N LEU A 106 -6.01 -6.30 -3.63
CA LEU A 106 -5.21 -6.24 -4.86
C LEU A 106 -5.82 -7.11 -5.96
N SER A 107 -6.23 -8.33 -5.63
CA SER A 107 -6.87 -9.23 -6.60
C SER A 107 -8.25 -8.74 -7.03
N GLU A 108 -9.03 -8.15 -6.12
CA GLU A 108 -10.32 -7.54 -6.44
C GLU A 108 -10.15 -6.35 -7.39
N ALA A 109 -9.21 -5.44 -7.11
CA ALA A 109 -8.89 -4.31 -7.97
C ALA A 109 -8.44 -4.78 -9.36
N GLN A 110 -7.51 -5.73 -9.42
CA GLN A 110 -7.04 -6.33 -10.67
C GLN A 110 -8.19 -6.92 -11.50
N GLN A 111 -9.02 -7.76 -10.90
CA GLN A 111 -10.13 -8.43 -11.60
C GLN A 111 -11.18 -7.43 -12.08
N THR A 112 -11.52 -6.45 -11.25
CA THR A 112 -12.56 -5.47 -11.57
C THR A 112 -12.10 -4.50 -12.65
N LEU A 113 -10.86 -4.04 -12.60
CA LEU A 113 -10.27 -3.21 -13.66
C LEU A 113 -10.19 -3.95 -15.00
N LEU A 114 -9.84 -5.25 -15.00
CA LEU A 114 -9.85 -6.09 -16.20
C LEU A 114 -11.25 -6.26 -16.76
N TYR A 115 -12.22 -6.60 -15.90
CA TYR A 115 -13.62 -6.81 -16.30
C TYR A 115 -14.23 -5.57 -16.97
N ASN A 116 -13.82 -4.37 -16.55
CA ASN A 116 -14.29 -3.11 -17.11
C ASN A 116 -13.42 -2.56 -18.25
N GLY A 117 -12.38 -3.28 -18.70
CA GLY A 117 -11.49 -2.80 -19.76
C GLY A 117 -10.65 -1.57 -19.37
N LEU A 118 -10.44 -1.33 -18.08
CA LEU A 118 -9.74 -0.16 -17.54
C LEU A 118 -8.31 -0.46 -17.08
N ARG A 119 -7.92 -1.74 -16.99
CA ARG A 119 -6.63 -2.14 -16.40
C ARG A 119 -5.40 -1.54 -17.09
N SER A 120 -5.47 -1.33 -18.41
CA SER A 120 -4.38 -0.72 -19.18
C SER A 120 -4.20 0.79 -18.95
N ARG A 121 -5.14 1.45 -18.26
CA ARG A 121 -5.10 2.90 -18.02
C ARG A 121 -4.30 3.29 -16.79
N VAL A 122 -4.05 2.35 -15.89
CA VAL A 122 -3.44 2.61 -14.58
C VAL A 122 -2.34 1.61 -14.28
N VAL A 123 -1.29 2.09 -13.61
CA VAL A 123 -0.34 1.22 -12.92
C VAL A 123 -0.96 0.79 -11.59
N LEU A 124 -0.86 -0.49 -11.25
CA LEU A 124 -1.32 -1.00 -9.94
C LEU A 124 -0.11 -1.20 -9.01
N GLU A 125 -0.07 -0.47 -7.90
CA GLU A 125 0.96 -0.60 -6.86
C GLU A 125 0.43 -1.37 -5.66
N ALA A 126 1.29 -2.18 -5.06
CA ALA A 126 1.00 -2.88 -3.81
C ALA A 126 1.90 -2.39 -2.68
N ASP A 127 1.31 -2.03 -1.54
CA ASP A 127 2.06 -1.87 -0.28
C ASP A 127 1.34 -2.61 0.87
N GLY A 128 2.07 -2.89 1.95
CA GLY A 128 1.52 -3.64 3.09
C GLY A 128 2.49 -4.68 3.62
N LYS A 129 3.54 -4.23 4.32
CA LYS A 129 4.60 -5.08 4.88
C LYS A 129 5.12 -6.13 3.88
N LEU A 130 5.53 -5.69 2.70
CA LEU A 130 6.33 -6.52 1.81
C LEU A 130 7.73 -6.66 2.43
N LEU A 131 8.13 -7.87 2.80
CA LEU A 131 9.37 -8.12 3.53
C LEU A 131 10.40 -8.90 2.73
N THR A 132 9.95 -9.68 1.75
CA THR A 132 10.76 -10.66 1.02
C THR A 132 10.53 -10.59 -0.49
N GLY A 133 11.42 -11.20 -1.28
CA GLY A 133 11.20 -11.36 -2.71
C GLY A 133 9.95 -12.19 -3.03
N ARG A 134 9.58 -13.11 -2.12
CA ARG A 134 8.33 -13.88 -2.22
C ARG A 134 7.08 -13.01 -2.11
N ASP A 135 7.06 -12.04 -1.21
CA ASP A 135 5.90 -11.15 -1.07
C ASP A 135 5.70 -10.31 -2.34
N VAL A 136 6.80 -9.83 -2.90
CA VAL A 136 6.82 -9.12 -4.20
C VAL A 136 6.34 -10.03 -5.33
N ALA A 137 6.86 -11.25 -5.41
CA ALA A 137 6.44 -12.26 -6.38
C ALA A 137 4.93 -12.56 -6.31
N VAL A 138 4.38 -12.72 -5.10
CA VAL A 138 2.94 -12.95 -4.89
C VAL A 138 2.14 -11.72 -5.31
N ALA A 139 2.52 -10.52 -4.89
CA ALA A 139 1.84 -9.30 -5.29
C ALA A 139 1.87 -9.10 -6.82
N ALA A 140 2.99 -9.41 -7.48
CA ALA A 140 3.12 -9.36 -8.94
C ALA A 140 2.14 -10.32 -9.65
N LEU A 141 2.03 -11.57 -9.16
CA LEU A 141 1.08 -12.55 -9.68
C LEU A 141 -0.37 -12.13 -9.47
N LEU A 142 -0.65 -11.39 -8.39
CA LEU A 142 -1.97 -10.83 -8.11
C LEU A 142 -2.30 -9.57 -8.93
N GLY A 143 -1.34 -9.04 -9.69
CA GLY A 143 -1.55 -7.96 -10.66
C GLY A 143 -0.80 -6.66 -10.38
N ALA A 144 0.02 -6.59 -9.33
CA ALA A 144 0.83 -5.40 -9.06
C ALA A 144 2.02 -5.27 -10.03
N GLU A 145 2.36 -4.03 -10.34
CA GLU A 145 3.47 -3.62 -11.22
C GLU A 145 4.54 -2.84 -10.44
N GLU A 146 4.13 -2.08 -9.42
CA GLU A 146 5.01 -1.35 -8.50
C GLU A 146 4.82 -1.88 -7.05
N PHE A 147 5.85 -1.74 -6.20
CA PHE A 147 5.84 -2.28 -4.84
C PHE A 147 6.36 -1.25 -3.83
N GLY A 148 5.53 -0.92 -2.85
CA GLY A 148 5.86 0.01 -1.77
C GLY A 148 6.49 -0.69 -0.58
N PHE A 149 7.63 -0.18 -0.12
CA PHE A 149 8.32 -0.65 1.09
C PHE A 149 8.44 0.49 2.11
N ALA A 150 8.22 0.18 3.39
CA ALA A 150 8.38 1.14 4.47
C ALA A 150 9.10 0.51 5.67
N THR A 151 8.46 -0.45 6.35
CA THR A 151 8.99 -1.03 7.59
C THR A 151 10.37 -1.68 7.41
N MET A 152 10.59 -2.45 6.35
CA MET A 152 11.90 -3.09 6.15
C MET A 152 13.01 -2.11 5.81
N PRO A 153 12.81 -1.10 4.94
CA PRO A 153 13.75 0.01 4.84
C PRO A 153 14.06 0.67 6.19
N LEU A 154 13.06 0.92 7.03
CA LEU A 154 13.29 1.44 8.39
C LEU A 154 14.14 0.48 9.25
N VAL A 155 13.90 -0.82 9.17
CA VAL A 155 14.71 -1.85 9.87
C VAL A 155 16.14 -1.88 9.34
N SER A 156 16.35 -1.78 8.02
CA SER A 156 17.69 -1.67 7.42
C SER A 156 18.43 -0.41 7.88
N MET A 157 17.67 0.64 8.23
CA MET A 157 18.21 1.86 8.84
C MET A 157 18.36 1.79 10.37
N GLY A 158 18.17 0.61 10.98
CA GLY A 158 18.40 0.41 12.42
C GLY A 158 17.15 0.49 13.30
N CYS A 159 15.94 0.44 12.73
CA CYS A 159 14.72 0.38 13.53
C CYS A 159 14.72 -0.89 14.40
N LEU A 160 14.64 -0.71 15.71
CA LEU A 160 14.62 -1.78 16.71
C LEU A 160 13.21 -2.36 16.95
N MET A 161 12.20 -1.91 16.21
CA MET A 161 10.82 -2.38 16.32
C MET A 161 10.20 -2.28 17.73
N GLN A 162 10.59 -1.27 18.51
CA GLN A 162 10.10 -1.02 19.88
C GLN A 162 8.63 -0.54 19.99
N ARG A 163 8.05 -0.03 18.90
CA ARG A 163 6.63 0.37 18.78
C ARG A 163 6.16 1.50 19.71
N ASP A 164 7.04 2.46 19.98
CA ASP A 164 6.76 3.69 20.74
C ASP A 164 6.94 4.96 19.88
N CYS A 165 6.92 4.83 18.54
CA CYS A 165 7.30 5.88 17.58
C CYS A 165 6.64 7.25 17.87
N GLN A 166 5.44 7.24 18.45
CA GLN A 166 4.66 8.40 18.86
C GLN A 166 5.24 9.18 20.05
N GLN A 167 6.09 8.57 20.88
CA GLN A 167 6.59 9.13 22.15
C GLN A 167 7.79 10.06 22.00
N ASP A 168 8.35 10.19 20.80
CA ASP A 168 9.58 10.95 20.52
C ASP A 168 10.86 10.36 21.15
N THR A 169 10.82 9.10 21.61
CA THR A 169 11.89 8.42 22.36
C THR A 169 12.70 7.41 21.53
N CYS A 170 12.73 7.55 20.20
CA CYS A 170 13.40 6.57 19.34
C CYS A 170 14.93 6.53 19.58
N PRO A 171 15.50 5.44 20.15
CA PRO A 171 16.94 5.38 20.47
C PRO A 171 17.80 5.23 19.22
N ALA A 172 17.22 4.77 18.10
CA ALA A 172 17.90 4.67 16.81
C ALA A 172 17.88 5.99 16.02
N GLY A 173 17.32 7.07 16.58
CA GLY A 173 17.25 8.37 15.91
C GLY A 173 16.32 8.44 14.69
N ILE A 174 15.50 7.42 14.44
CA ILE A 174 14.62 7.33 13.25
C ILE A 174 13.33 8.14 13.45
N CYS A 175 12.51 7.75 14.43
CA CYS A 175 11.18 8.32 14.66
C CYS A 175 11.19 9.31 15.83
N THR A 176 12.13 10.25 15.86
CA THR A 176 12.26 11.26 16.94
C THR A 176 12.68 12.62 16.38
N GLN A 177 12.22 13.69 17.03
CA GLN A 177 12.60 15.08 16.75
C GLN A 177 13.62 15.60 17.77
N ASN A 178 13.76 14.91 18.91
CA ASN A 178 14.78 15.16 19.92
C ASN A 178 16.18 15.15 19.28
N GLN A 179 16.93 16.23 19.48
CA GLN A 179 18.24 16.42 18.85
C GLN A 179 19.27 15.38 19.32
N GLU A 180 19.30 15.04 20.61
CA GLU A 180 20.25 14.07 21.16
C GLU A 180 19.97 12.66 20.65
N LEU A 181 18.69 12.28 20.53
CA LEU A 181 18.32 10.99 19.95
C LEU A 181 18.55 10.93 18.44
N ARG A 182 18.34 12.03 17.70
CA ARG A 182 18.67 12.10 16.27
C ARG A 182 20.17 11.91 15.99
N ARG A 183 21.06 12.28 16.92
CA ARG A 183 22.51 12.00 16.81
C ARG A 183 22.84 10.51 16.82
N GLN A 184 21.92 9.66 17.31
CA GLN A 184 22.06 8.20 17.29
C GLN A 184 21.68 7.56 15.95
N PHE A 185 21.24 8.36 14.96
CA PHE A 185 20.96 7.86 13.62
C PHE A 185 22.28 7.62 12.87
N HIS A 186 22.66 6.35 12.73
CA HIS A 186 23.92 5.93 12.09
C HIS A 186 23.72 5.22 10.76
N ALA A 187 22.47 5.12 10.26
CA ALA A 187 22.22 4.49 8.99
C ALA A 187 22.76 5.31 7.82
N LYS A 188 23.17 4.59 6.78
CA LYS A 188 23.67 5.19 5.54
C LYS A 188 22.76 4.81 4.38
N PRO A 189 22.69 5.62 3.31
CA PRO A 189 21.87 5.31 2.14
C PRO A 189 22.13 3.90 1.59
N GLU A 190 23.37 3.42 1.67
CA GLU A 190 23.77 2.09 1.20
C GLU A 190 23.01 0.96 1.91
N HIS A 191 22.55 1.15 3.15
CA HIS A 191 21.77 0.13 3.85
C HIS A 191 20.44 -0.13 3.16
N VAL A 192 19.76 0.93 2.72
CA VAL A 192 18.50 0.84 1.97
C VAL A 192 18.75 0.31 0.56
N VAL A 193 19.82 0.78 -0.10
CA VAL A 193 20.21 0.27 -1.43
C VAL A 193 20.46 -1.23 -1.38
N ASN A 194 21.25 -1.69 -0.41
CA ASN A 194 21.56 -3.11 -0.23
C ASN A 194 20.29 -3.93 0.08
N PHE A 195 19.40 -3.43 0.93
CA PHE A 195 18.10 -4.07 1.17
C PHE A 195 17.31 -4.24 -0.14
N MET A 196 17.18 -3.18 -0.95
CA MET A 196 16.46 -3.26 -2.22
C MET A 196 17.12 -4.23 -3.21
N LEU A 197 18.47 -4.25 -3.27
CA LEU A 197 19.22 -5.20 -4.09
C LEU A 197 18.99 -6.65 -3.64
N PHE A 198 18.94 -6.92 -2.33
CA PHE A 198 18.65 -8.26 -1.82
C PHE A 198 17.23 -8.71 -2.13
N ILE A 199 16.23 -7.82 -2.03
CA ILE A 199 14.85 -8.12 -2.45
C ILE A 199 14.81 -8.44 -3.95
N ALA A 200 15.47 -7.65 -4.78
CA ALA A 200 15.51 -7.87 -6.23
C ALA A 200 16.22 -9.19 -6.59
N GLU A 201 17.33 -9.51 -5.92
CA GLU A 201 18.06 -10.77 -6.08
C GLU A 201 17.19 -11.98 -5.68
N ASP A 202 16.49 -11.87 -4.55
CA ASP A 202 15.60 -12.93 -4.06
C ASP A 202 14.43 -13.18 -5.02
N LEU A 203 13.82 -12.10 -5.51
CA LEU A 203 12.81 -12.16 -6.55
C LEU A 203 13.33 -12.83 -7.83
N ARG A 204 14.53 -12.47 -8.30
CA ARG A 204 15.15 -13.11 -9.47
C ARG A 204 15.35 -14.62 -9.29
N ARG A 205 15.79 -15.07 -8.10
CA ARG A 205 15.90 -16.50 -7.78
C ARG A 205 14.55 -17.20 -7.86
N ILE A 206 13.50 -16.59 -7.29
CA ILE A 206 12.14 -17.13 -7.38
C ILE A 206 11.67 -17.20 -8.84
N MET A 207 11.92 -16.15 -9.63
CA MET A 207 11.60 -16.15 -11.05
C MET A 207 12.31 -17.26 -11.82
N ALA A 208 13.60 -17.47 -11.57
CA ALA A 208 14.40 -18.54 -12.18
C ALA A 208 13.91 -19.94 -11.81
N SER A 209 13.38 -20.12 -10.59
CA SER A 209 12.79 -21.40 -10.15
C SER A 209 11.38 -21.66 -10.71
N SER A 210 10.74 -20.63 -11.26
CA SER A 210 9.40 -20.73 -11.85
C SER A 210 9.47 -21.04 -13.34
N ALA A 211 8.37 -21.54 -13.93
CA ALA A 211 8.29 -21.76 -15.37
C ALA A 211 8.31 -20.46 -16.22
N SER A 212 8.38 -19.27 -15.61
CA SER A 212 8.30 -17.98 -16.31
C SER A 212 9.46 -17.07 -15.91
N ALA A 213 10.52 -17.07 -16.72
CA ALA A 213 11.69 -16.21 -16.52
C ALA A 213 11.45 -14.72 -16.88
N ARG A 214 10.28 -14.37 -17.46
CA ARG A 214 9.98 -13.00 -17.91
C ARG A 214 9.02 -12.31 -16.97
N TRP A 215 9.46 -11.20 -16.37
CA TRP A 215 8.68 -10.35 -15.46
C TRP A 215 7.29 -10.00 -15.99
N THR A 216 7.19 -9.57 -17.26
CA THR A 216 5.91 -9.17 -17.87
C THR A 216 4.91 -10.32 -18.02
N ARG A 217 5.36 -11.58 -17.95
CA ARG A 217 4.48 -12.75 -17.96
C ARG A 217 3.89 -13.07 -16.59
N TRP A 218 4.28 -12.38 -15.52
CA TRP A 218 3.74 -12.65 -14.18
C TRP A 218 2.43 -11.91 -13.93
N TRP A 219 2.27 -10.73 -14.52
CA TRP A 219 1.08 -9.88 -14.36
C TRP A 219 -0.19 -10.60 -14.82
N GLY A 220 -1.05 -10.96 -13.87
CA GLY A 220 -2.34 -11.59 -14.16
C GLY A 220 -2.27 -13.05 -14.61
N THR A 221 -1.12 -13.72 -14.47
CA THR A 221 -1.09 -15.19 -14.60
C THR A 221 -1.66 -15.85 -13.35
N ARG A 222 -2.23 -17.06 -13.50
CA ARG A 222 -2.77 -17.79 -12.34
C ARG A 222 -1.66 -17.97 -11.31
N VAL A 223 -1.87 -17.46 -10.10
CA VAL A 223 -1.01 -17.72 -8.95
C VAL A 223 -0.80 -19.24 -8.86
N PRO A 224 0.45 -19.75 -8.92
CA PRO A 224 0.73 -21.15 -8.69
C PRO A 224 0.11 -21.54 -7.35
N ARG A 225 -0.62 -22.66 -7.29
CA ARG A 225 -1.16 -23.14 -6.01
C ARG A 225 0.02 -23.26 -5.04
N PRO A 226 -0.01 -22.60 -3.87
CA PRO A 226 1.00 -22.86 -2.86
C PRO A 226 0.99 -24.36 -2.57
N ALA A 227 2.17 -24.94 -2.35
CA ALA A 227 2.26 -26.27 -1.77
C ALA A 227 1.31 -26.32 -0.57
N GLN A 228 0.46 -27.35 -0.50
CA GLN A 228 -0.40 -27.54 0.66
C GLN A 228 0.51 -27.47 1.90
N PRO A 229 0.11 -26.73 2.95
CA PRO A 229 0.88 -26.76 4.18
C PRO A 229 1.04 -28.23 4.57
N SER A 230 2.29 -28.70 4.65
CA SER A 230 2.58 -30.01 5.24
C SER A 230 1.85 -30.04 6.57
N ARG A 231 0.99 -31.05 6.79
CA ARG A 231 0.21 -31.20 8.02
C ARG A 231 1.12 -30.92 9.22
N ALA A 232 1.05 -29.72 9.77
CA ALA A 232 1.68 -29.41 11.03
C ALA A 232 0.90 -30.24 12.05
N THR A 233 1.51 -31.30 12.54
CA THR A 233 1.03 -32.08 13.67
C THR A 233 0.94 -31.14 14.88
N GLY A 234 -0.24 -30.57 15.15
CA GLY A 234 -0.49 -29.80 16.37
C GLY A 234 -1.35 -28.53 16.28
N SER A 235 -1.81 -28.08 15.11
CA SER A 235 -2.70 -26.90 15.06
C SER A 235 -4.16 -27.28 15.37
N PRO A 236 -4.88 -26.55 16.23
CA PRO A 236 -6.33 -26.73 16.39
C PRO A 236 -7.01 -26.39 15.05
N ARG A 237 -7.76 -27.37 14.51
CA ARG A 237 -8.62 -27.37 13.30
C ARG A 237 -8.37 -26.24 12.26
N PRO A 238 -7.85 -26.55 11.07
CA PRO A 238 -8.01 -25.64 9.94
C PRO A 238 -9.45 -25.77 9.44
N SER A 239 -10.31 -24.78 9.71
CA SER A 239 -11.43 -24.56 8.79
C SER A 239 -10.78 -24.17 7.46
N THR A 240 -11.00 -24.96 6.42
CA THR A 240 -10.48 -24.65 5.09
C THR A 240 -11.13 -23.36 4.61
N SER A 241 -10.40 -22.24 4.67
CA SER A 241 -10.87 -20.99 4.08
C SER A 241 -10.89 -21.14 2.55
N PRO A 242 -12.03 -20.92 1.88
CA PRO A 242 -12.07 -20.94 0.43
C PRO A 242 -11.18 -19.79 -0.08
N ARG A 243 -10.10 -20.15 -0.80
CA ARG A 243 -9.20 -19.19 -1.47
C ARG A 243 -9.72 -18.74 -2.84
N SER A 244 -10.91 -19.18 -3.25
CA SER A 244 -11.58 -18.67 -4.45
C SER A 244 -12.15 -17.29 -4.15
N SER A 245 -11.76 -16.28 -4.92
CA SER A 245 -12.35 -14.95 -4.83
C SER A 245 -13.88 -15.05 -4.93
N ALA A 246 -14.58 -14.28 -4.11
CA ALA A 246 -16.01 -14.10 -4.24
C ALA A 246 -16.32 -13.64 -5.67
N ARG A 247 -17.40 -14.13 -6.28
CA ARG A 247 -17.84 -13.63 -7.59
C ARG A 247 -17.98 -12.11 -7.47
N PRO A 248 -17.45 -11.31 -8.41
CA PRO A 248 -17.64 -9.87 -8.38
C PRO A 248 -19.14 -9.59 -8.46
N THR A 249 -19.75 -9.26 -7.32
CA THR A 249 -21.16 -8.91 -7.22
C THR A 249 -21.29 -7.45 -7.59
N ASN A 250 -21.19 -7.15 -8.89
CA ASN A 250 -21.53 -5.83 -9.40
C ASN A 250 -23.07 -5.67 -9.45
N VAL A 251 -23.73 -5.77 -8.29
CA VAL A 251 -25.19 -5.59 -8.18
C VAL A 251 -25.55 -4.12 -8.42
N TYR A 252 -24.63 -3.19 -8.17
CA TYR A 252 -24.86 -1.74 -8.29
C TYR A 252 -24.58 -1.16 -9.69
N GLY A 253 -23.76 -1.81 -10.53
CA GLY A 253 -23.38 -1.28 -11.85
C GLY A 253 -24.37 -1.54 -12.98
N LYS A 254 -25.41 -2.38 -12.77
CA LYS A 254 -26.43 -2.61 -13.80
C LYS A 254 -27.41 -1.45 -13.97
N GLY A 255 -27.47 -0.52 -13.01
CA GLY A 255 -28.42 0.59 -12.99
C GLY A 255 -27.81 1.97 -13.23
N VAL A 256 -26.50 2.08 -13.46
CA VAL A 256 -25.84 3.39 -13.69
C VAL A 256 -26.13 3.87 -15.11
N PRO A 257 -26.82 5.01 -15.30
CA PRO A 257 -27.00 5.62 -16.62
C PRO A 257 -25.61 5.90 -17.23
N GLY A 258 -25.36 5.40 -18.45
CA GLY A 258 -24.06 5.53 -19.14
C GLY A 258 -23.14 4.30 -19.06
N ALA A 259 -23.55 3.21 -18.38
CA ALA A 259 -22.79 1.95 -18.37
C ALA A 259 -22.79 1.18 -19.71
N ALA A 260 -23.66 1.55 -20.65
CA ALA A 260 -23.61 1.08 -22.03
C ALA A 260 -22.77 2.05 -22.88
N GLY A 261 -21.45 1.95 -22.78
CA GLY A 261 -20.51 2.66 -23.64
C GLY A 261 -20.15 1.84 -24.88
N ARG A 262 -20.18 2.50 -26.04
CA ARG A 262 -19.67 2.01 -27.33
C ARG A 262 -18.17 1.70 -27.28
#